data_AF-A0AAW7YTB5-F1
#
_entry.id   AF-A0AAW7YTB5-F1
#
_cell.length_a   1.000
_cell.length_b   1.000
_cell.length_c   1.000
_cell.angle_alpha   90.00
_cell.angle_beta   90.00
_cell.angle_gamma   90.00
#
_symmetry.space_group_name_H-M   'P 1'
#
loop_
_entity.id
_entity.type
_entity.pdbx_description
1 polymer ?
#
loop_
_entity_poly.entity_id
_entity_poly.type
_entity_poly.pdbx_seq_one_letter_code
_entity_poly.pdbx_strand_id
1 'polypeptide(L)'
;WKGTRNFARRCGTPIPAWVEEAFATAERDNRQDLLATTLCTEMCDTLIGEGVDALHFYTLNKPELTRDVCFALGVTPKGTLEN
;
A
#
# COMPACT_ATOMS: atom_id res chain seq x y z
N TRP A 1 6.83 -2.66 -6.90
CA TRP A 1 7.35 -1.39 -7.46
C TRP A 1 7.26 -1.29 -9.00
N LYS A 2 8.07 -2.01 -9.80
CA LYS A 2 8.13 -1.85 -11.27
C LYS A 2 6.75 -1.91 -11.97
N GLY A 3 5.91 -2.87 -11.57
CA GLY A 3 4.53 -2.99 -12.07
C GLY A 3 3.67 -1.76 -11.74
N THR A 4 3.70 -1.30 -10.48
CA THR A 4 3.00 -0.09 -10.02
C THR A 4 3.43 1.15 -10.80
N ARG A 5 4.74 1.33 -11.04
CA ARG A 5 5.26 2.44 -11.85
C ARG A 5 4.71 2.42 -13.28
N ASN A 6 4.66 1.25 -13.90
CA ASN A 6 4.09 1.10 -15.24
C ASN A 6 2.58 1.34 -15.25
N PHE A 7 1.86 0.90 -14.21
CA PHE A 7 0.43 1.16 -14.05
C PHE A 7 0.15 2.67 -13.95
N ALA A 8 0.86 3.39 -13.07
CA ALA A 8 0.75 4.84 -12.93
C ALA A 8 1.01 5.57 -14.25
N ARG A 9 2.07 5.21 -14.98
CA ARG A 9 2.38 5.77 -16.31
C ARG A 9 1.25 5.58 -17.31
N ARG A 10 0.63 4.39 -17.34
CA ARG A 10 -0.52 4.11 -18.23
C ARG A 10 -1.78 4.89 -17.85
N CYS A 11 -1.95 5.20 -16.57
CA CYS A 11 -3.05 6.02 -16.07
C CYS A 11 -2.77 7.54 -16.13
N GLY A 12 -1.57 7.97 -16.53
CA GLY A 12 -1.16 9.38 -16.50
C GLY A 12 -0.95 9.93 -15.08
N THR A 13 -0.79 9.06 -14.08
CA THR A 13 -0.57 9.47 -12.68
C THR A 13 0.91 9.82 -12.46
N PRO A 14 1.24 11.06 -12.08
CA PRO A 14 2.62 11.43 -11.78
C PRO A 14 3.08 10.75 -10.49
N ILE A 15 4.32 10.24 -10.49
CA ILE A 15 4.97 9.70 -9.30
C ILE A 15 5.98 10.75 -8.82
N PRO A 16 5.92 11.19 -7.55
CA PRO A 16 6.93 12.10 -7.01
C PRO A 16 8.34 11.48 -7.05
N ALA A 17 9.34 12.29 -7.39
CA ALA A 17 10.73 11.82 -7.53
C ALA A 17 11.26 11.12 -6.27
N TRP A 18 10.92 11.64 -5.09
CA TRP A 18 11.32 11.04 -3.82
C TRP A 18 10.79 9.61 -3.61
N VAL A 19 9.61 9.29 -4.17
CA VAL A 19 9.05 7.92 -4.10
C VAL A 19 9.90 6.98 -4.96
N GLU A 20 10.33 7.43 -6.14
CA GLU A 20 11.21 6.62 -7.00
C GLU A 20 12.55 6.34 -6.33
N GLU A 21 13.15 7.37 -5.72
CA GLU A 21 14.43 7.27 -4.99
C GLU A 21 14.32 6.36 -3.76
N ALA A 22 13.22 6.49 -2.99
CA ALA A 22 12.96 5.66 -1.82
C ALA A 22 12.82 4.19 -2.20
N PHE A 23 12.07 3.87 -3.26
CA PHE A 23 11.93 2.50 -3.72
C PHE A 23 13.21 1.94 -4.34
N ALA A 24 14.02 2.75 -5.02
CA ALA A 24 15.33 2.32 -5.52
C ALA A 24 16.28 1.95 -4.36
N THR A 25 16.28 2.76 -3.30
CA THR A 25 17.04 2.47 -2.06
C THR A 25 16.51 1.21 -1.37
N ALA A 26 15.20 1.09 -1.22
CA ALA A 26 14.58 -0.07 -0.58
C ALA A 26 14.78 -1.37 -1.38
N GLU A 27 14.79 -1.34 -2.72
CA GLU A 27 15.10 -2.52 -3.56
C GLU A 27 16.54 -2.98 -3.35
N ARG A 28 17.51 -2.06 -3.22
CA ARG A 28 18.91 -2.41 -2.91
C ARG A 28 19.04 -3.10 -1.56
N ASP A 29 18.26 -2.66 -0.58
CA ASP A 29 18.36 -3.16 0.80
C ASP A 29 17.36 -4.31 1.08
N ASN A 30 16.61 -4.76 0.06
CA ASN A 30 15.54 -5.76 0.13
C ASN A 30 14.43 -5.42 1.17
N ARG A 31 14.00 -4.16 1.17
CA ARG A 31 12.99 -3.58 2.09
C ARG A 31 11.79 -2.97 1.35
N GLN A 32 11.66 -3.20 0.05
CA GLN A 32 10.60 -2.59 -0.79
C GLN A 32 9.18 -2.89 -0.29
N ASP A 33 8.92 -4.07 0.28
CA ASP A 33 7.59 -4.44 0.74
C ASP A 33 7.23 -3.69 2.03
N LEU A 34 8.21 -3.55 2.94
CA LEU A 34 8.03 -2.73 4.15
C LEU A 34 7.75 -1.26 3.78
N LEU A 35 8.53 -0.69 2.88
CA LEU A 35 8.31 0.69 2.41
C LEU A 35 6.91 0.85 1.80
N ALA A 36 6.47 -0.10 0.97
CA ALA A 36 5.16 -0.05 0.34
C ALA A 36 4.02 -0.12 1.36
N THR A 37 4.13 -1.00 2.36
CA THR A 37 3.16 -1.09 3.46
C THR A 37 3.13 0.19 4.27
N THR A 38 4.27 0.74 4.69
CA THR A 38 4.33 1.99 5.45
C THR A 38 3.70 3.15 4.70
N LEU A 39 4.11 3.39 3.44
CA LEU A 39 3.56 4.49 2.64
C LEU A 39 2.05 4.36 2.42
N CYS A 40 1.57 3.15 2.14
CA CYS A 40 0.14 2.91 1.95
C CYS A 40 -0.64 3.12 3.25
N THR A 41 -0.12 2.63 4.39
CA THR A 41 -0.75 2.81 5.70
C THR A 41 -0.83 4.28 6.09
N GLU A 42 0.26 5.04 5.97
CA GLU A 42 0.28 6.48 6.31
C GLU A 42 -0.69 7.29 5.45
N MET A 43 -0.77 6.97 4.15
CA MET A 43 -1.74 7.60 3.25
C MET A 43 -3.18 7.25 3.63
N CYS A 44 -3.46 5.99 3.93
CA CYS A 44 -4.79 5.56 4.37
C CYS A 44 -5.18 6.20 5.72
N ASP A 45 -4.27 6.23 6.69
CA ASP A 45 -4.48 6.84 8.01
C ASP A 45 -4.79 8.34 7.88
N THR A 46 -4.05 9.05 7.02
CA THR A 46 -4.30 10.46 6.72
C THR A 46 -5.71 10.66 6.15
N LEU A 47 -6.09 9.89 5.12
CA LEU A 47 -7.42 9.99 4.50
C LEU A 47 -8.55 9.71 5.49
N ILE A 48 -8.38 8.68 6.34
CA ILE A 48 -9.34 8.35 7.40
C ILE A 48 -9.43 9.50 8.41
N GLY A 49 -8.30 10.07 8.83
CA GLY A 49 -8.24 11.23 9.72
C GLY A 49 -8.90 12.48 9.14
N GLU A 50 -8.91 12.62 7.82
CA GLU A 50 -9.59 13.69 7.07
C GLU A 50 -11.08 13.40 6.80
N GLY A 51 -11.61 12.26 7.27
CA GLY A 51 -13.03 11.92 7.22
C GLY A 51 -13.47 11.08 6.01
N VAL A 52 -12.54 10.46 5.28
CA VAL A 52 -12.90 9.45 4.27
C VAL A 52 -13.52 8.23 4.94
N ASP A 53 -14.68 7.79 4.45
CA ASP A 53 -15.48 6.70 5.01
C ASP A 53 -15.17 5.32 4.41
N ALA A 54 -14.61 5.29 3.19
CA ALA A 54 -14.30 4.06 2.47
C ALA A 54 -12.99 4.14 1.69
N LEU A 55 -12.22 3.05 1.72
CA LEU A 55 -11.00 2.86 0.95
C LEU A 55 -11.16 1.66 0.00
N HIS A 56 -10.73 1.84 -1.26
CA HIS A 56 -10.74 0.77 -2.26
C HIS A 56 -9.32 0.39 -2.67
N PHE A 57 -8.96 -0.88 -2.50
CA PHE A 57 -7.61 -1.38 -2.79
C PHE A 57 -7.55 -2.11 -4.13
N TYR A 58 -6.64 -1.67 -5.00
CA TYR A 58 -6.23 -2.43 -6.19
C TYR A 58 -5.18 -3.47 -5.81
N THR A 59 -5.64 -4.67 -5.42
CA THR A 59 -4.76 -5.75 -4.95
C THR A 59 -3.90 -6.37 -6.05
N LEU A 60 -4.32 -6.26 -7.32
CA LEU A 60 -3.62 -6.85 -8.47
C LEU A 60 -3.31 -8.35 -8.29
N ASN A 61 -4.26 -9.10 -7.72
CA ASN A 61 -4.11 -10.53 -7.36
C ASN A 61 -2.96 -10.82 -6.37
N LYS A 62 -2.55 -9.83 -5.58
CA LYS A 62 -1.52 -9.94 -4.53
C LYS A 62 -2.07 -9.34 -3.22
N PRO A 63 -2.87 -10.11 -2.46
CA PRO A 63 -3.62 -9.58 -1.32
C PRO A 63 -2.78 -9.29 -0.08
N GLU A 64 -1.53 -9.77 -0.03
CA GLU A 64 -0.69 -9.75 1.18
C GLU A 64 -0.43 -8.32 1.67
N LEU A 65 -0.07 -7.41 0.77
CA LEU A 65 0.16 -6.00 1.12
C LEU A 65 -1.11 -5.35 1.66
N THR A 66 -2.25 -5.54 1.00
CA THR A 66 -3.53 -4.98 1.45
C THR A 66 -3.92 -5.52 2.82
N ARG A 67 -3.72 -6.82 3.06
CA ARG A 67 -3.94 -7.42 4.38
C ARG A 67 -3.06 -6.76 5.44
N ASP A 68 -1.79 -6.56 5.15
CA ASP A 68 -0.84 -5.99 6.10
C ASP A 68 -1.15 -4.51 6.39
N VAL A 69 -1.59 -3.74 5.38
CA VAL A 69 -2.10 -2.37 5.54
C VAL A 69 -3.35 -2.36 6.41
N CYS A 70 -4.35 -3.22 6.13
CA CYS A 70 -5.55 -3.33 6.97
C CYS A 70 -5.20 -3.63 8.43
N PHE A 71 -4.29 -4.58 8.67
CA PHE A 71 -3.84 -4.91 10.01
C PHE A 71 -3.15 -3.72 10.71
N ALA A 72 -2.29 -2.99 9.99
CA ALA A 72 -1.62 -1.79 10.51
C ALA A 72 -2.61 -0.65 10.85
N LEU A 73 -3.73 -0.57 10.13
CA LEU A 73 -4.86 0.36 10.41
C LEU A 73 -5.78 -0.16 11.54
N GLY A 74 -5.45 -1.28 12.18
CA GLY A 74 -6.27 -1.88 13.25
C GLY A 74 -7.46 -2.72 12.76
N VAL A 75 -7.61 -2.91 11.44
CA VAL A 75 -8.61 -3.79 10.85
C VAL A 75 -8.12 -5.24 10.90
N THR A 76 -8.58 -5.97 11.91
CA THR A 76 -8.20 -7.37 12.12
C THR A 76 -9.27 -8.34 11.63
N PRO A 77 -8.91 -9.55 11.17
CA PRO A 77 -9.88 -10.57 10.81
C PRO A 77 -10.77 -10.91 12.01
N LYS A 78 -12.09 -10.87 11.81
CA LYS A 78 -13.04 -11.41 12.79
C LYS A 78 -12.98 -12.93 12.69
N GLY A 79 -12.15 -13.54 13.54
CA GLY A 79 -12.03 -14.99 13.63
C GLY A 79 -13.37 -15.60 14.00
N THR A 80 -14.10 -16.09 13.01
CA THR A 80 -15.19 -17.04 13.23
C THR A 80 -14.59 -18.38 12.91
N LEU A 81 -14.36 -19.20 13.94
CA LEU A 81 -14.00 -20.59 13.74
C LEU A 81 -15.24 -21.31 13.23
N GLU A 82 -15.23 -21.71 11.96
CA GLU A 82 -16.21 -22.65 11.42
C GLU A 82 -15.60 -24.05 11.50
N ASN A 83 -16.29 -24.95 12.19
CA ASN A 83 -15.92 -26.37 12.36
C ASN A 83 -16.37 -27.20 11.15
#